data_AF-A0A7J8G082-F1
#
_entry.id   AF-A0A7J8G082-F1
#
_cell.length_a   1.000
_cell.length_b   1.000
_cell.length_c   1.000
_cell.angle_alpha   90.00
_cell.angle_beta   90.00
_cell.angle_gamma   90.00
#
_symmetry.space_group_name_H-M   'P 1'
#
loop_
_entity.id
_entity.type
_entity.pdbx_description
1 polymer ?
#
loop_
_entity_poly.entity_id
_entity_poly.type
_entity_poly.pdbx_seq_one_letter_code
_entity_poly.pdbx_strand_id
1 'polypeptide(L)'
;MQFFGRLVNTLSSVSSLFSNPFRVKEVAVADYASCGRVREEGQLILFENASSRTWDCLLVNPQNSQSGFRLFQLETEAEALVNFQQYSSLLPPFYESSTHVLQVEVLQQLTDLIRSHPSWSAAHLAVELGIRECFHHSRIISSSGRTRRPA
;
A
#
# COMPACT_ATOMS: atom_id res chain seq x y z
N MET A 1 -40.89 5.91 19.01
CA MET A 1 -39.69 6.47 18.34
C MET A 1 -38.63 5.37 18.29
N GLN A 2 -37.84 5.30 17.22
CA GLN A 2 -36.78 4.32 16.87
C GLN A 2 -37.19 3.18 15.91
N PHE A 3 -37.24 3.51 14.60
CA PHE A 3 -37.28 2.55 13.48
C PHE A 3 -36.25 2.91 12.38
N PHE A 4 -35.07 3.40 12.74
CA PHE A 4 -33.99 3.76 11.80
C PHE A 4 -32.66 3.07 12.13
N GLY A 5 -32.71 1.79 12.53
CA GLY A 5 -31.52 1.06 13.01
C GLY A 5 -30.96 -0.03 12.08
N ARG A 6 -31.54 -0.29 10.89
CA ARG A 6 -31.21 -1.51 10.12
C ARG A 6 -30.81 -1.33 8.66
N LEU A 7 -30.64 -0.10 8.18
CA LEU A 7 -30.23 0.15 6.79
C LEU A 7 -28.75 0.58 6.62
N VAL A 8 -28.03 0.83 7.71
CA VAL A 8 -26.63 1.29 7.62
C VAL A 8 -25.62 0.17 7.42
N ASN A 9 -25.98 -1.09 7.67
CA ASN A 9 -25.02 -2.20 7.57
C ASN A 9 -24.95 -2.86 6.18
N THR A 10 -25.91 -2.57 5.29
CA THR A 10 -25.96 -3.15 3.93
C THR A 10 -25.34 -2.22 2.88
N LEU A 11 -25.36 -0.90 3.09
CA LEU A 11 -24.80 0.06 2.12
C LEU A 11 -23.26 0.07 2.11
N SER A 12 -22.61 -0.25 3.23
CA SER A 12 -21.15 -0.40 3.29
C SER A 12 -20.64 -1.55 2.41
N SER A 13 -21.45 -2.60 2.24
CA SER A 13 -21.09 -3.78 1.43
C SER A 13 -21.27 -3.58 -0.07
N VAL A 14 -22.11 -2.62 -0.50
CA VAL A 14 -22.31 -2.34 -1.95
C VAL A 14 -21.42 -1.20 -2.44
N SER A 15 -20.88 -0.38 -1.53
CA SER A 15 -19.95 0.71 -1.85
C SER A 15 -18.54 0.22 -2.21
N SER A 16 -18.15 -0.96 -1.70
CA SER A 16 -16.86 -1.59 -2.03
C SER A 16 -16.85 -2.20 -3.43
N LEU A 17 -18.00 -2.69 -3.93
CA LEU A 17 -18.11 -3.34 -5.25
C LEU A 17 -17.83 -2.39 -6.44
N PHE A 18 -17.95 -1.07 -6.25
CA PHE A 18 -17.68 -0.06 -7.28
C PHE A 18 -16.43 0.78 -7.01
N SER A 19 -15.70 0.49 -5.92
CA SER A 19 -14.48 1.20 -5.57
C SER A 19 -13.26 0.42 -6.08
N ASN A 20 -12.36 1.07 -6.82
CA ASN A 20 -11.08 0.47 -7.21
C ASN A 20 -10.40 -0.14 -5.97
N PRO A 21 -10.10 -1.46 -5.96
CA PRO A 21 -9.53 -2.14 -4.80
C PRO A 21 -8.15 -1.60 -4.40
N PHE A 22 -7.48 -0.89 -5.31
CA PHE A 22 -6.18 -0.25 -5.08
C PHE A 22 -6.31 1.27 -4.96
N ARG A 23 -7.49 1.76 -4.58
CA ARG A 23 -7.65 3.17 -4.23
C ARG A 23 -7.00 3.43 -2.88
N VAL A 24 -5.94 4.24 -2.91
CA VAL A 24 -5.24 4.71 -1.73
C VAL A 24 -6.17 5.62 -0.92
N LYS A 25 -6.22 5.37 0.39
CA LYS A 25 -6.96 6.22 1.33
C LYS A 25 -6.13 6.45 2.57
N GLU A 26 -6.09 7.68 3.05
CA GLU A 26 -5.63 7.94 4.41
C GLU A 26 -6.68 7.44 5.40
N VAL A 27 -6.23 6.73 6.44
CA VAL A 27 -7.06 6.07 7.45
C VAL A 27 -6.40 6.18 8.82
N ALA A 28 -7.20 6.10 9.88
CA ALA A 28 -6.65 5.99 11.22
C ALA A 28 -6.20 4.55 11.48
N VAL A 29 -4.99 4.37 12.01
CA VAL A 29 -4.48 3.03 12.37
C VAL A 29 -5.38 2.36 13.42
N ALA A 30 -6.03 3.17 14.26
CA ALA A 30 -6.98 2.70 15.27
C ALA A 30 -8.22 2.01 14.68
N ASP A 31 -8.63 2.33 13.45
CA ASP A 31 -9.77 1.68 12.78
C ASP A 31 -9.51 0.19 12.51
N TYR A 32 -8.23 -0.22 12.50
CA TYR A 32 -7.78 -1.59 12.29
C TYR A 32 -7.51 -2.35 13.59
N ALA A 33 -7.77 -1.75 14.77
CA ALA A 33 -7.48 -2.38 16.07
C ALA A 33 -8.23 -3.70 16.31
N SER A 34 -9.38 -3.89 15.66
CA SER A 34 -10.18 -5.12 15.72
C SER A 34 -9.89 -6.10 14.58
N CYS A 35 -9.04 -5.73 13.61
CA CYS A 35 -8.67 -6.57 12.48
C CYS A 35 -7.53 -7.53 12.86
N GLY A 36 -7.50 -8.71 12.23
CA GLY A 36 -6.41 -9.67 12.41
C GLY A 36 -5.15 -9.18 11.70
N ARG A 37 -3.99 -9.17 12.36
CA ARG A 37 -2.71 -8.86 11.70
C ARG A 37 -2.14 -10.13 11.08
N VAL A 38 -2.09 -10.19 9.76
CA VAL A 38 -1.64 -11.37 8.99
C VAL A 38 -0.13 -11.32 8.77
N ARG A 39 0.39 -10.15 8.38
CA ARG A 39 1.81 -9.95 8.08
C ARG A 39 2.23 -8.51 8.35
N GLU A 40 3.49 -8.31 8.71
CA GLU A 40 4.08 -7.00 8.95
C GLU A 40 5.52 -7.00 8.46
N GLU A 41 5.88 -6.03 7.64
CA GLU A 41 7.23 -5.86 7.07
C GLU A 41 7.57 -4.36 7.06
N GLY A 42 8.39 -3.92 8.00
CA GLY A 42 8.72 -2.51 8.18
C GLY A 42 7.48 -1.69 8.52
N GLN A 43 7.14 -0.72 7.66
CA GLN A 43 5.97 0.14 7.85
C GLN A 43 4.68 -0.41 7.25
N LEU A 44 4.74 -1.55 6.55
CA LEU A 44 3.59 -2.16 5.91
C LEU A 44 3.00 -3.25 6.78
N ILE A 45 1.68 -3.22 6.97
CA ILE A 45 0.93 -4.21 7.72
C ILE A 45 -0.22 -4.71 6.84
N LEU A 46 -0.32 -6.03 6.70
CA LEU A 46 -1.47 -6.68 6.09
C LEU A 46 -2.46 -7.09 7.18
N PHE A 47 -3.65 -6.53 7.11
CA PHE A 47 -4.76 -6.84 8.01
C PHE A 47 -5.79 -7.72 7.30
N GLU A 48 -6.34 -8.68 8.02
CA GLU A 48 -7.58 -9.39 7.69
C GLU A 48 -8.74 -8.68 8.39
N ASN A 49 -9.65 -8.12 7.60
CA ASN A 49 -10.89 -7.55 8.09
C ASN A 49 -12.02 -8.59 7.96
N ALA A 50 -12.32 -9.27 9.07
CA ALA A 50 -13.37 -10.29 9.12
C ALA A 50 -14.77 -9.74 8.81
N SER A 51 -15.01 -8.45 9.04
CA SER A 51 -16.33 -7.83 8.83
C SER A 51 -16.61 -7.60 7.35
N SER A 52 -15.61 -7.17 6.58
CA SER A 52 -15.71 -6.98 5.12
C SER A 52 -15.26 -8.19 4.31
N ARG A 53 -14.64 -9.20 4.95
CA ARG A 53 -14.00 -10.35 4.29
C ARG A 53 -12.93 -9.90 3.27
N THR A 54 -12.13 -8.93 3.67
CA THR A 54 -11.07 -8.38 2.84
C THR A 54 -9.72 -8.40 3.55
N TRP A 55 -8.66 -8.35 2.76
CA TRP A 55 -7.30 -8.14 3.20
C TRP A 55 -6.86 -6.73 2.80
N ASP A 56 -6.59 -5.93 3.81
CA ASP A 56 -6.26 -4.52 3.68
C ASP A 56 -4.77 -4.32 3.96
N CYS A 57 -4.03 -3.72 3.02
CA CYS A 57 -2.63 -3.39 3.21
C CYS A 57 -2.47 -1.92 3.61
N LEU A 58 -1.89 -1.71 4.78
CA LEU A 58 -1.72 -0.41 5.40
C LEU A 58 -0.24 -0.04 5.46
N LEU A 59 0.11 1.12 4.91
CA LEU A 59 1.39 1.79 5.15
C LEU A 59 1.25 2.75 6.33
N VAL A 60 1.82 2.41 7.48
CA VAL A 60 1.82 3.27 8.67
C VAL A 60 2.74 4.46 8.42
N ASN A 61 2.27 5.68 8.71
CA ASN A 61 3.07 6.87 8.49
C ASN A 61 4.23 6.92 9.52
N PRO A 62 5.51 7.00 9.09
CA PRO A 62 6.66 7.10 10.00
C PRO A 62 6.64 8.36 10.86
N GLN A 63 6.03 9.45 10.37
CA GLN A 63 5.96 10.72 11.08
C GLN A 63 4.80 10.76 12.07
N ASN A 64 3.75 9.96 11.84
CA ASN A 64 2.58 9.90 12.69
C ASN A 64 2.02 8.47 12.75
N SER A 65 2.37 7.73 13.80
CA SER A 65 1.92 6.34 13.97
C SER A 65 0.41 6.17 14.18
N GLN A 66 -0.34 7.27 14.33
CA GLN A 66 -1.81 7.21 14.42
C GLN A 66 -2.49 7.23 13.04
N SER A 67 -1.80 7.69 12.00
CA SER A 67 -2.31 7.69 10.63
C SER A 67 -1.55 6.71 9.73
N GLY A 68 -2.24 6.23 8.71
CA GLY A 68 -1.66 5.36 7.69
C GLY A 68 -2.40 5.49 6.37
N PHE A 69 -1.85 4.85 5.35
CA PHE A 69 -2.39 4.84 4.01
C PHE A 69 -2.78 3.42 3.63
N ARG A 70 -4.07 3.18 3.44
CA ARG A 70 -4.56 1.91 2.93
C ARG A 70 -4.29 1.86 1.43
N LEU A 71 -3.32 1.04 1.02
CA LEU A 71 -2.84 0.96 -0.35
C LEU A 71 -3.75 0.10 -1.23
N PHE A 72 -4.24 -1.00 -0.67
CA PHE A 72 -5.22 -1.86 -1.32
C PHE A 72 -6.13 -2.54 -0.32
N GLN A 73 -7.25 -3.02 -0.84
CA GLN A 73 -8.25 -3.85 -0.18
C GLN A 73 -8.67 -4.94 -1.17
N LEU A 74 -8.29 -6.18 -0.88
CA LEU A 74 -8.49 -7.32 -1.78
C LEU A 74 -9.37 -8.38 -1.13
N GLU A 75 -10.12 -9.12 -1.93
CA GLU A 75 -11.06 -10.16 -1.47
C GLU A 75 -10.43 -11.55 -1.36
N THR A 76 -9.19 -11.71 -1.80
CA THR A 76 -8.50 -13.01 -1.74
C THR A 76 -7.16 -12.87 -1.02
N GLU A 77 -6.93 -13.74 -0.03
CA GLU A 77 -5.69 -13.77 0.74
C GLU A 77 -4.46 -13.99 -0.15
N ALA A 78 -4.56 -14.92 -1.11
CA ALA A 78 -3.45 -15.26 -1.99
C ALA A 78 -2.99 -14.04 -2.82
N GLU A 79 -3.92 -13.29 -3.41
CA GLU A 79 -3.60 -12.08 -4.16
C GLU A 79 -3.05 -10.99 -3.24
N ALA A 80 -3.62 -10.86 -2.03
CA ALA A 80 -3.18 -9.89 -1.04
C ALA A 80 -1.73 -10.14 -0.57
N LEU A 81 -1.36 -11.40 -0.35
CA LEU A 81 0.01 -11.78 0.03
C LEU A 81 1.02 -11.51 -1.08
N VAL A 82 0.67 -11.80 -2.34
CA VAL A 82 1.53 -11.51 -3.50
C VAL A 82 1.75 -10.00 -3.65
N ASN A 83 0.67 -9.21 -3.61
CA ASN A 83 0.77 -7.76 -3.67
C ASN A 83 1.54 -7.22 -2.46
N PHE A 84 1.27 -7.70 -1.26
CA PHE A 84 1.99 -7.27 -0.05
C PHE A 84 3.50 -7.46 -0.18
N GLN A 85 3.95 -8.62 -0.69
CA GLN A 85 5.38 -8.89 -0.89
C GLN A 85 6.01 -7.97 -1.95
N GLN A 86 5.28 -7.68 -3.03
CA GLN A 86 5.75 -6.75 -4.06
C GLN A 86 5.90 -5.33 -3.51
N TYR A 87 4.89 -4.85 -2.77
CA TYR A 87 4.89 -3.52 -2.18
C TYR A 87 5.97 -3.39 -1.09
N SER A 88 6.15 -4.41 -0.23
CA SER A 88 7.20 -4.39 0.80
C SER A 88 8.61 -4.37 0.23
N SER A 89 8.81 -4.90 -0.97
CA SER A 89 10.10 -4.87 -1.66
C SER A 89 10.37 -3.51 -2.34
N LEU A 90 9.32 -2.85 -2.85
CA LEU A 90 9.45 -1.65 -3.69
C LEU A 90 9.28 -0.34 -2.92
N LEU A 91 8.39 -0.27 -1.93
CA LEU A 91 8.03 0.97 -1.23
C LEU A 91 9.12 1.56 -0.30
N PRO A 92 9.92 0.76 0.44
CA PRO A 92 10.90 1.30 1.38
C PRO A 92 11.78 2.45 0.87
N PRO A 93 12.44 2.34 -0.31
CA PRO A 93 13.28 3.42 -0.81
C PRO A 93 12.52 4.73 -1.05
N PHE A 94 11.21 4.71 -1.23
CA PHE A 94 10.43 5.92 -1.49
C PHE A 94 10.08 6.67 -0.21
N TYR A 95 9.42 6.00 0.73
CA TYR A 95 9.00 6.65 1.98
C TYR A 95 10.15 6.91 2.96
N GLU A 96 11.26 6.16 2.85
CA GLU A 96 12.47 6.43 3.64
C GLU A 96 13.27 7.63 3.10
N SER A 97 13.21 7.89 1.79
CA SER A 97 14.01 8.95 1.15
C SER A 97 13.30 10.30 1.12
N SER A 98 11.97 10.33 0.99
CA SER A 98 11.23 11.58 0.88
C SER A 98 9.85 11.49 1.50
N THR A 99 9.54 12.46 2.37
CA THR A 99 8.22 12.57 3.01
C THR A 99 7.14 13.01 2.02
N HIS A 100 7.53 13.55 0.85
CA HIS A 100 6.59 13.89 -0.22
C HIS A 100 5.86 12.65 -0.75
N VAL A 101 6.48 11.48 -0.67
CA VAL A 101 5.87 10.20 -1.04
C VAL A 101 4.70 9.86 -0.13
N LEU A 102 4.67 10.33 1.12
CA LEU A 102 3.60 10.07 2.09
C LEU A 102 2.38 10.99 1.86
N GLN A 103 2.02 11.20 0.59
CA GLN A 103 0.81 11.91 0.16
C GLN A 103 -0.08 10.93 -0.60
N VAL A 104 -1.39 11.03 -0.42
CA VAL A 104 -2.36 10.10 -1.00
C VAL A 104 -2.23 10.05 -2.53
N GLU A 105 -2.06 11.21 -3.16
CA GLU A 105 -1.95 11.34 -4.62
C GLU A 105 -0.68 10.67 -5.16
N VAL A 106 0.45 10.85 -4.48
CA VAL A 106 1.74 10.26 -4.87
C VAL A 106 1.73 8.75 -4.64
N LEU A 107 1.20 8.29 -3.51
CA LEU A 107 1.01 6.87 -3.24
C LEU A 107 0.05 6.22 -4.24
N GLN A 108 -1.00 6.92 -4.66
CA GLN A 108 -1.91 6.42 -5.69
C GLN A 108 -1.18 6.22 -7.02
N GLN A 109 -0.40 7.22 -7.46
CA GLN A 109 0.42 7.10 -8.68
C GLN A 109 1.42 5.95 -8.58
N LEU A 110 2.11 5.81 -7.44
CA LEU A 110 3.05 4.73 -7.19
C LEU A 110 2.36 3.36 -7.24
N THR A 111 1.21 3.23 -6.60
CA THR A 111 0.36 2.02 -6.62
C THR A 111 -0.06 1.69 -8.06
N ASP A 112 -0.50 2.68 -8.83
CA ASP A 112 -0.92 2.49 -10.22
C ASP A 112 0.25 2.08 -11.13
N LEU A 113 1.45 2.63 -10.92
CA LEU A 113 2.67 2.25 -11.65
C LEU A 113 3.12 0.82 -11.32
N ILE A 114 3.13 0.44 -10.04
CA ILE A 114 3.48 -0.92 -9.59
C ILE A 114 2.56 -1.96 -10.25
N ARG A 115 1.27 -1.63 -10.39
CA ARG A 115 0.29 -2.50 -11.06
C ARG A 115 0.43 -2.52 -12.58
N SER A 116 0.65 -1.36 -13.19
CA SER A 116 0.78 -1.25 -14.65
C SER A 116 2.07 -1.89 -15.15
N HIS A 117 3.10 -1.92 -14.29
CA HIS A 117 4.44 -2.40 -14.63
C HIS A 117 5.04 -3.30 -13.52
N PRO A 118 4.53 -4.53 -13.35
CA PRO A 118 4.95 -5.42 -12.26
C PRO A 118 6.42 -5.88 -12.34
N SER A 119 7.07 -5.74 -13.50
CA SER A 119 8.49 -6.07 -13.70
C SER A 119 9.43 -4.90 -13.39
N TRP A 120 8.90 -3.71 -13.09
CA TRP A 120 9.72 -2.53 -12.84
C TRP A 120 10.41 -2.60 -11.47
N SER A 121 11.66 -2.17 -11.44
CA SER A 121 12.40 -1.98 -10.21
C SER A 121 12.07 -0.65 -9.56
N ALA A 122 12.45 -0.48 -8.29
CA ALA A 122 12.36 0.79 -7.59
C ALA A 122 13.06 1.95 -8.33
N ALA A 123 14.12 1.67 -9.09
CA ALA A 123 14.79 2.69 -9.92
C ALA A 123 13.88 3.22 -11.03
N HIS A 124 13.19 2.34 -11.77
CA HIS A 124 12.29 2.74 -12.85
C HIS A 124 11.12 3.55 -12.30
N LEU A 125 10.55 3.11 -11.18
CA LEU A 125 9.48 3.83 -10.48
C LEU A 125 9.93 5.22 -9.98
N ALA A 126 11.17 5.35 -9.48
CA ALA A 126 11.71 6.65 -9.05
C ALA A 126 11.96 7.62 -10.20
N VAL A 127 12.39 7.10 -11.36
CA VAL A 127 12.52 7.91 -12.59
C VAL A 127 11.14 8.42 -13.03
N GLU A 128 10.15 7.54 -13.10
CA GLU A 128 8.80 7.87 -13.59
C GLU A 128 8.09 8.88 -12.66
N LEU A 129 8.22 8.70 -11.33
CA LEU A 129 7.67 9.64 -10.36
C LEU A 129 8.47 10.95 -10.25
N GLY A 130 9.64 11.04 -10.89
CA GLY A 130 10.50 12.23 -10.83
C GLY A 130 11.08 12.51 -9.44
N ILE A 131 11.04 11.55 -8.50
CA ILE A 131 11.53 11.73 -7.13
C ILE A 131 13.04 11.52 -7.13
N ARG A 132 13.76 12.60 -7.44
CA ARG A 132 15.23 12.57 -7.58
C ARG A 132 15.95 12.25 -6.26
N GLU A 133 15.29 12.50 -5.14
CA GLU A 133 15.80 12.22 -3.79
C GLU A 133 16.00 10.72 -3.54
N CYS A 134 15.18 9.86 -4.19
CA CYS A 134 15.28 8.41 -4.07
C CYS A 134 16.54 7.84 -4.74
N PHE A 135 17.19 8.56 -5.68
CA PHE A 135 18.41 8.06 -6.35
C PHE A 135 19.61 7.91 -5.43
N HIS A 136 19.58 8.53 -4.24
CA HIS A 136 20.64 8.39 -3.24
C HIS A 136 20.45 7.16 -2.34
N HIS A 137 19.31 6.47 -2.41
CA HIS A 137 19.04 5.30 -1.57
C HIS A 137 19.76 4.05 -2.10
N SER A 138 20.47 3.36 -1.22
CA SER A 138 21.35 2.23 -1.56
C SER A 138 20.62 1.08 -2.28
N ARG A 139 19.31 0.91 -2.04
CA ARG A 139 18.48 -0.10 -2.72
C ARG A 139 18.19 0.23 -4.20
N ILE A 140 18.08 1.50 -4.57
CA ILE A 140 17.91 1.93 -5.96
C ILE A 140 19.21 1.73 -6.73
N ILE A 141 20.34 2.08 -6.13
CA ILE A 141 21.69 1.86 -6.68
C ILE A 141 21.96 0.35 -6.87
N SER A 142 21.63 -0.49 -5.89
CA SER A 142 21.79 -1.95 -5.99
C SER A 142 20.89 -2.59 -7.06
N SER A 143 19.72 -2.00 -7.36
CA SER A 143 18.81 -2.50 -8.40
C SER A 143 19.26 -2.16 -9.82
N SER A 144 20.09 -1.12 -9.99
CA SER A 144 20.72 -0.72 -11.25
C SER A 144 22.02 -1.51 -11.53
N GLY A 145 22.67 -2.03 -10.48
CA GLY A 145 23.95 -2.74 -10.55
C GLY A 145 23.93 -4.17 -11.12
N ARG A 146 22.80 -4.70 -11.61
CA ARG A 146 22.77 -6.04 -12.23
C ARG A 146 23.16 -6.00 -13.72
N THR A 147 24.24 -5.31 -14.06
CA THR A 147 24.96 -5.61 -15.30
C THR A 147 25.84 -6.83 -15.03
N ARG A 148 25.33 -8.01 -15.42
CA ARG A 148 26.13 -9.25 -15.50
C ARG A 148 27.40 -8.94 -16.28
N ARG A 149 28.56 -8.93 -15.61
CA ARG A 149 29.84 -9.19 -16.28
C ARG A 149 30.04 -10.71 -16.28
N PRO A 150 29.98 -11.40 -17.43
CA PRO A 150 30.52 -12.75 -17.52
C PRO A 150 32.06 -12.67 -17.44
N ALA A 151 32.63 -13.55 -16.62
CA ALA A 151 34.05 -13.89 -16.63
C ALA A 151 34.39 -14.71 -17.89
#